data_AF-W6TY35-F1
#
_entry.id   AF-W6TY35-F1
#
_cell.length_a   1.000
_cell.length_b   1.000
_cell.length_c   1.000
_cell.angle_alpha   90.00
_cell.angle_beta   90.00
_cell.angle_gamma   90.00
#
_symmetry.space_group_name_H-M   'P 1'
#
loop_
_entity.id
_entity.type
_entity.pdbx_description
1 polymer ?
#
loop_
_entity_poly.entity_id
_entity_poly.type
_entity_poly.pdbx_seq_one_letter_code
_entity_poly.pdbx_strand_id
1 'polypeptide(L)'
;MLKFSAIIEMEKKDENSIPAYHWHMSSVFTFSSYDPYLIPTQNKQLSVNLNYMLPKLPNYIFITLFTLAVGVVSFTYVQISKLGDRESELRKGQTVSNQAATDDLQQLKQDFNFLKQFSQDLSTKYRLQNPIITDRENNLFFNHKLRGTKSELYVDLRLGKLYKDYQTRLANNIILTRKMDLNNDFAGKELFSINEDHKFLKDLQTTALVIILVVVIGLIYNLYLHEKYLESHIEKKNENCQSCFKMLNATVPFATFNDGTPNQYYCAQCFDGLSFTEPHLSCKTAFSRFLAGKKMSSLAKVKYTKTFQNLRRWKMGEY
;
A
#
# COMPACT_ATOMS: atom_id res chain seq x y z
N MET A 1 -20.85 2.42 12.97
CA MET A 1 -19.91 1.43 13.55
C MET A 1 -19.62 0.41 12.46
N LEU A 2 -18.40 0.39 11.90
CA LEU A 2 -18.02 -0.54 10.83
C LEU A 2 -17.67 -1.89 11.46
N LYS A 3 -18.39 -2.95 11.07
CA LYS A 3 -18.01 -4.34 11.41
C LYS A 3 -17.47 -4.99 10.15
N PHE A 4 -16.23 -5.45 10.22
CA PHE A 4 -15.63 -6.31 9.22
C PHE A 4 -15.68 -7.74 9.76
N SER A 5 -16.26 -8.67 9.00
CA SER A 5 -16.23 -10.10 9.27
C SER A 5 -15.63 -10.80 8.07
N ALA A 6 -14.51 -11.49 8.26
CA ALA A 6 -13.94 -12.40 7.28
C ALA A 6 -14.42 -13.82 7.62
N ILE A 7 -15.00 -14.51 6.65
CA ILE A 7 -15.37 -15.93 6.76
C ILE A 7 -14.36 -16.71 5.94
N ILE A 8 -13.69 -17.67 6.56
CA ILE A 8 -12.77 -18.60 5.88
C ILE A 8 -13.52 -19.93 5.75
N GLU A 9 -13.99 -20.25 4.55
CA GLU A 9 -14.51 -21.58 4.24
C GLU A 9 -13.35 -22.46 3.76
N MET A 10 -13.09 -23.55 4.48
CA MET A 10 -12.11 -24.55 4.07
C MET A 10 -12.85 -25.72 3.42
N GLU A 11 -12.77 -25.82 2.11
CA GLU A 11 -13.28 -26.97 1.37
C GLU A 11 -12.24 -28.11 1.47
N LYS A 12 -12.58 -29.19 2.19
CA LYS A 12 -11.73 -30.39 2.22
C LYS A 12 -11.82 -31.10 0.86
N LYS A 13 -10.72 -31.10 0.12
CA LYS A 13 -10.49 -32.03 -1.01
C LYS A 13 -9.38 -33.02 -0.69
N ASP A 14 -9.48 -34.18 -1.34
CA ASP A 14 -8.72 -35.43 -1.10
C ASP A 14 -7.24 -35.25 -0.74
N GLU A 15 -6.75 -36.18 0.09
CA GLU A 15 -5.44 -36.22 0.77
C GLU A 15 -4.18 -36.05 -0.12
N ASN A 16 -4.33 -36.01 -1.45
CA ASN A 16 -3.21 -35.84 -2.38
C ASN A 16 -3.28 -34.54 -3.21
N SER A 17 -4.17 -33.59 -2.87
CA SER A 17 -4.27 -32.30 -3.56
C SER A 17 -3.73 -31.13 -2.74
N ILE A 18 -2.94 -30.26 -3.38
CA ILE A 18 -2.42 -29.02 -2.77
C ILE A 18 -3.62 -28.12 -2.44
N PRO A 19 -3.77 -27.61 -1.20
CA PRO A 19 -4.91 -26.78 -0.83
C PRO A 19 -4.93 -25.51 -1.68
N ALA A 20 -6.01 -25.34 -2.44
CA ALA A 20 -6.30 -24.11 -3.17
C ALA A 20 -7.07 -23.16 -2.24
N TYR A 21 -6.43 -22.07 -1.84
CA TYR A 21 -7.08 -21.02 -1.05
C TYR A 21 -7.90 -20.12 -1.98
N HIS A 22 -9.22 -20.25 -1.95
CA HIS A 22 -10.13 -19.30 -2.60
C HIS A 22 -10.53 -18.21 -1.60
N TRP A 23 -10.06 -16.98 -1.86
CA TRP A 23 -10.47 -15.80 -1.11
C TRP A 23 -11.73 -15.22 -1.74
N HIS A 24 -12.89 -15.47 -1.12
CA HIS A 24 -14.12 -14.74 -1.45
C HIS A 24 -14.25 -13.52 -0.55
N MET A 25 -13.94 -12.34 -1.07
CA MET A 25 -14.20 -11.07 -0.40
C MET A 25 -15.59 -10.57 -0.81
N SER A 26 -16.64 -10.99 -0.09
CA SER A 26 -17.99 -10.46 -0.27
C SER A 26 -18.21 -9.27 0.66
N SER A 27 -18.10 -8.05 0.14
CA SER A 27 -18.45 -6.83 0.86
C SER A 27 -19.97 -6.59 0.76
N VAL A 28 -20.71 -6.94 1.81
CA VAL A 28 -22.14 -6.59 1.93
C VAL A 28 -22.24 -5.20 2.56
N PHE A 29 -22.49 -4.18 1.75
CA PHE A 29 -22.76 -2.82 2.20
C PHE A 29 -24.26 -2.67 2.47
N THR A 30 -24.70 -2.79 3.71
CA THR A 30 -26.05 -2.37 4.10
C THR A 30 -26.03 -0.89 4.47
N PHE A 31 -26.43 -0.04 3.52
CA PHE A 31 -26.79 1.34 3.82
C PHE A 31 -28.17 1.32 4.50
N SER A 32 -28.21 1.55 5.81
CA SER A 32 -29.46 1.88 6.49
C SER A 32 -29.89 3.26 6.04
N SER A 33 -30.87 3.31 5.13
CA SER A 33 -31.55 4.54 4.75
C SER A 33 -32.38 5.01 5.95
N TYR A 34 -31.87 6.01 6.66
CA TYR A 34 -32.65 6.72 7.66
C TYR A 34 -33.70 7.54 6.92
N ASP A 35 -34.98 7.21 7.10
CA ASP A 35 -36.12 7.87 6.47
C ASP A 35 -36.60 9.00 7.40
N PRO A 36 -36.36 10.30 7.09
CA PRO A 36 -36.89 11.38 7.90
C PRO A 36 -38.24 11.81 7.32
N TYR A 37 -39.29 11.53 8.08
CA TYR A 37 -40.64 12.00 7.80
C TYR A 37 -40.67 13.49 7.42
N LEU A 38 -41.21 13.70 6.21
CA LEU A 38 -41.84 14.90 5.65
C LEU A 38 -42.21 16.00 6.67
N ILE A 39 -41.57 17.16 6.54
CA ILE A 39 -42.14 18.45 6.93
C ILE A 39 -42.08 19.35 5.68
N PRO A 40 -43.21 19.85 5.15
CA PRO A 40 -43.19 20.79 4.04
C PRO A 40 -43.03 22.20 4.61
N THR A 41 -41.83 22.77 4.52
CA THR A 41 -41.64 24.22 4.71
C THR A 41 -41.14 24.81 3.40
N GLN A 42 -42.01 25.63 2.77
CA GLN A 42 -41.62 26.56 1.72
C GLN A 42 -40.67 27.59 2.32
N ASN A 43 -39.38 27.29 2.35
CA ASN A 43 -38.34 28.28 2.63
C ASN A 43 -37.69 28.71 1.32
N LYS A 44 -37.89 29.99 1.01
CA LYS A 44 -37.20 30.76 -0.02
C LYS A 44 -35.70 30.45 0.07
N GLN A 45 -35.17 29.80 -0.95
CA GLN A 45 -33.76 29.46 -1.09
C GLN A 45 -32.93 30.73 -1.08
N LEU A 46 -32.35 31.07 0.07
CA LEU A 46 -31.18 31.94 0.11
C LEU A 46 -29.98 31.05 -0.25
N SER A 47 -29.78 30.83 -1.54
CA SER A 47 -28.57 30.18 -2.06
C SER A 47 -27.40 31.14 -1.81
N VAL A 48 -26.81 31.07 -0.62
CA VAL A 48 -25.47 31.62 -0.41
C VAL A 48 -24.57 30.81 -1.32
N ASN A 49 -24.24 31.42 -2.46
CA ASN A 49 -23.43 30.87 -3.52
C ASN A 49 -21.97 30.83 -3.03
N LEU A 50 -21.70 29.95 -2.07
CA LEU A 50 -20.37 29.69 -1.54
C LEU A 50 -19.64 28.76 -2.51
N ASN A 51 -19.44 29.24 -3.74
CA ASN A 51 -18.57 28.66 -4.75
C ASN A 51 -17.09 28.89 -4.39
N TYR A 52 -16.69 28.52 -3.17
CA TYR A 52 -15.28 28.29 -2.90
C TYR A 52 -14.94 26.91 -3.45
N MET A 53 -14.30 26.98 -4.62
CA MET A 53 -13.80 25.92 -5.48
C MET A 53 -12.88 24.94 -4.75
N LEU A 54 -13.44 24.02 -3.99
CA LEU A 54 -12.92 22.66 -3.96
C LEU A 54 -13.99 21.83 -4.65
N PRO A 55 -13.71 21.21 -5.82
CA PRO A 55 -14.67 20.31 -6.42
C PRO A 55 -15.04 19.30 -5.33
N LYS A 56 -16.33 19.24 -4.99
CA LYS A 56 -16.87 18.21 -4.10
C LYS A 56 -16.64 16.88 -4.79
N LEU A 57 -15.42 16.34 -4.68
CA LEU A 57 -15.12 14.99 -5.13
C LEU A 57 -16.06 14.10 -4.34
N PRO A 58 -16.96 13.38 -5.04
CA PRO A 58 -17.88 12.48 -4.36
C PRO A 58 -17.09 11.50 -3.49
N ASN A 59 -17.61 11.20 -2.29
CA ASN A 59 -16.96 10.28 -1.36
C ASN A 59 -16.62 8.93 -2.00
N TYR A 60 -17.39 8.48 -3.01
CA TYR A 60 -17.10 7.25 -3.74
C TYR A 60 -15.72 7.27 -4.42
N ILE A 61 -15.23 8.42 -4.90
CA ILE A 61 -13.91 8.50 -5.57
C ILE A 61 -12.79 8.20 -4.58
N PHE A 62 -12.83 8.78 -3.37
CA PHE A 62 -11.84 8.51 -2.33
C PHE A 62 -11.86 7.05 -1.89
N ILE A 63 -13.05 6.47 -1.73
CA ILE A 63 -13.22 5.06 -1.37
C ILE A 63 -12.65 4.16 -2.47
N THR A 64 -12.99 4.40 -3.74
CA THR A 64 -12.48 3.61 -4.87
C THR A 64 -10.95 3.70 -4.99
N LEU A 65 -10.37 4.90 -4.86
CA LEU A 65 -8.91 5.08 -4.89
C LEU A 65 -8.22 4.35 -3.73
N PHE A 66 -8.78 4.43 -2.53
CA PHE A 66 -8.26 3.73 -1.36
C PHE A 66 -8.31 2.22 -1.55
N THR A 67 -9.45 1.67 -1.98
CA THR A 67 -9.61 0.22 -2.23
C THR A 67 -8.65 -0.28 -3.30
N LEU A 68 -8.49 0.47 -4.40
CA LEU A 68 -7.56 0.11 -5.46
C LEU A 68 -6.11 0.12 -4.97
N ALA A 69 -5.70 1.15 -4.21
CA ALA A 69 -4.35 1.25 -3.68
C ALA A 69 -4.05 0.13 -2.67
N VAL A 70 -5.00 -0.22 -1.79
CA VAL A 70 -4.88 -1.38 -0.88
C VAL A 70 -4.73 -2.68 -1.69
N GLY A 71 -5.55 -2.87 -2.72
CA GLY A 71 -5.46 -4.02 -3.62
C GLY A 71 -4.08 -4.15 -4.29
N VAL A 72 -3.51 -3.04 -4.76
CA VAL A 72 -2.14 -3.01 -5.32
C VAL A 72 -1.10 -3.40 -4.27
N VAL A 73 -1.17 -2.85 -3.05
CA VAL A 73 -0.22 -3.20 -1.98
C VAL A 73 -0.29 -4.68 -1.62
N SER A 74 -1.50 -5.24 -1.47
CA SER A 74 -1.68 -6.66 -1.19
C SER A 74 -1.17 -7.54 -2.34
N PHE A 75 -1.45 -7.17 -3.58
CA PHE A 75 -0.96 -7.89 -4.76
C PHE A 75 0.57 -7.87 -4.82
N THR A 76 1.20 -6.70 -4.70
CA THR A 76 2.66 -6.57 -4.74
C THR A 76 3.33 -7.36 -3.63
N TYR A 77 2.75 -7.40 -2.44
CA TYR A 77 3.27 -8.18 -1.31
C TYR A 77 3.32 -9.69 -1.63
N VAL A 78 2.23 -10.23 -2.19
CA VAL A 78 2.17 -11.65 -2.58
C VAL A 78 3.18 -11.96 -3.68
N GLN A 79 3.32 -11.08 -4.68
CA GLN A 79 4.27 -11.29 -5.78
C GLN A 79 5.72 -11.22 -5.32
N ILE A 80 6.06 -10.26 -4.46
CA ILE A 80 7.41 -10.15 -3.87
C ILE A 80 7.77 -11.43 -3.09
N SER A 81 6.83 -11.98 -2.31
CA SER A 81 7.05 -13.23 -1.59
C SER A 81 7.36 -14.39 -2.55
N LYS A 82 6.58 -14.53 -3.63
CA LYS A 82 6.78 -15.60 -4.63
C LYS A 82 8.13 -15.47 -5.35
N LEU A 83 8.56 -14.24 -5.66
CA LEU A 83 9.86 -13.99 -6.27
C LEU A 83 11.00 -14.36 -5.32
N GLY A 84 10.86 -14.07 -4.02
CA GLY A 84 11.84 -14.47 -3.00
C GLY A 84 12.02 -15.99 -2.88
N ASP A 85 10.92 -16.75 -2.95
CA ASP A 85 10.97 -18.21 -2.95
C ASP A 85 11.71 -18.75 -4.19
N ARG A 86 11.39 -18.21 -5.37
CA ARG A 86 12.05 -18.58 -6.63
C ARG A 86 13.55 -18.25 -6.63
N GLU A 87 13.93 -17.08 -6.11
CA GLU A 87 15.33 -16.69 -5.96
C GLU A 87 16.09 -17.68 -5.05
N SER A 88 15.46 -18.08 -3.93
CA SER A 88 16.02 -19.05 -2.99
C SER A 88 16.22 -20.43 -3.63
N GLU A 89 15.25 -20.90 -4.41
CA GLU A 89 15.34 -22.16 -5.14
C GLU A 89 16.48 -22.14 -6.18
N LEU A 90 16.59 -21.07 -6.97
CA LEU A 90 17.66 -20.90 -7.95
C LEU A 90 19.04 -20.92 -7.29
N ARG A 91 19.22 -20.19 -6.18
CA ARG A 91 20.49 -20.17 -5.44
C ARG A 91 20.82 -21.53 -4.83
N LYS A 92 19.83 -22.25 -4.30
CA LYS A 92 20.04 -23.62 -3.79
C LYS A 92 20.47 -24.56 -4.92
N GLY A 93 19.79 -24.51 -6.07
CA GLY A 93 20.15 -25.30 -7.25
C GLY A 93 21.58 -25.03 -7.73
N GLN A 94 21.97 -23.75 -7.80
CA GLN A 94 23.32 -23.34 -8.17
C GLN A 94 24.38 -23.85 -7.18
N THR A 95 24.08 -23.76 -5.88
CA THR A 95 25.00 -24.22 -4.81
C THR A 95 25.23 -25.74 -4.90
N VAL A 96 24.16 -26.52 -5.07
CA VAL A 96 24.25 -27.98 -5.21
C VAL A 96 25.02 -28.37 -6.48
N SER A 97 24.73 -27.70 -7.60
CA SER A 97 25.43 -27.95 -8.87
C SER A 97 26.93 -27.62 -8.78
N ASN A 98 27.28 -26.50 -8.14
CA ASN A 98 28.67 -26.09 -7.98
C ASN A 98 29.43 -26.98 -6.99
N GLN A 99 28.75 -27.50 -5.96
CA GLN A 99 29.37 -28.46 -5.04
C GLN A 99 29.70 -29.77 -5.76
N ALA A 100 28.75 -30.34 -6.51
CA ALA A 100 28.98 -31.56 -7.28
C ALA A 100 30.14 -31.40 -8.30
N ALA A 101 30.22 -30.23 -8.95
CA ALA A 101 31.35 -29.87 -9.81
C ALA A 101 32.70 -29.94 -9.10
N THR A 102 32.74 -29.36 -7.91
CA THR A 102 33.95 -29.21 -7.12
C THR A 102 34.43 -30.57 -6.65
N ASP A 103 33.50 -31.43 -6.23
CA ASP A 103 33.77 -32.80 -5.80
C ASP A 103 34.34 -33.63 -6.98
N ASP A 104 33.74 -33.55 -8.17
CA ASP A 104 34.24 -34.25 -9.37
C ASP A 104 35.64 -33.77 -9.78
N LEU A 105 35.90 -32.47 -9.68
CA LEU A 105 37.21 -31.89 -10.01
C LEU A 105 38.28 -32.27 -8.98
N GLN A 106 37.89 -32.37 -7.71
CA GLN A 106 38.77 -32.86 -6.64
C GLN A 106 39.09 -34.35 -6.84
N GLN A 107 38.11 -35.16 -7.23
CA GLN A 107 38.32 -36.58 -7.56
C GLN A 107 39.26 -36.74 -8.76
N LEU A 108 39.09 -35.94 -9.82
CA LEU A 108 39.97 -35.96 -10.98
C LEU A 108 41.43 -35.64 -10.62
N LYS A 109 41.65 -34.72 -9.68
CA LYS A 109 42.98 -34.38 -9.15
C LYS A 109 43.59 -35.53 -8.34
N GLN A 110 42.78 -36.26 -7.58
CA GLN A 110 43.23 -37.46 -6.89
C GLN A 110 43.61 -38.56 -7.87
N ASP A 111 42.78 -38.81 -8.89
CA ASP A 111 43.03 -39.79 -9.95
C ASP A 111 44.33 -39.46 -10.70
N PHE A 112 44.57 -38.19 -11.01
CA PHE A 112 45.82 -37.70 -11.60
C PHE A 112 47.05 -38.05 -10.74
N ASN A 113 47.01 -37.72 -9.44
CA ASN A 113 48.12 -37.97 -8.53
C ASN A 113 48.38 -39.46 -8.33
N PHE A 114 47.31 -40.24 -8.20
CA PHE A 114 47.38 -41.69 -8.12
C PHE A 114 48.05 -42.29 -9.35
N LEU A 115 47.63 -41.89 -10.57
CA LEU A 115 48.19 -42.40 -11.81
C LEU A 115 49.69 -42.09 -11.92
N LYS A 116 50.07 -40.86 -11.56
CA LYS A 116 51.47 -40.41 -11.55
C LYS A 116 52.32 -41.25 -10.60
N GLN A 117 51.88 -41.41 -9.35
CA GLN A 117 52.61 -42.22 -8.36
C GLN A 117 52.67 -43.70 -8.77
N PHE A 118 51.55 -44.27 -9.18
CA PHE A 118 51.46 -45.67 -9.58
C PHE A 118 52.35 -46.01 -10.79
N SER A 119 52.44 -45.10 -11.76
CA SER A 119 53.37 -45.25 -12.90
C SER A 119 54.84 -45.23 -12.46
N GLN A 120 55.19 -44.37 -11.50
CA GLN A 120 56.55 -44.27 -10.97
C GLN A 120 56.94 -45.54 -10.21
N ASP A 121 56.02 -46.07 -9.39
CA ASP A 121 56.23 -47.30 -8.63
C ASP A 121 56.43 -48.51 -9.55
N LEU A 122 55.59 -48.66 -10.58
CA LEU A 122 55.73 -49.72 -11.58
C LEU A 122 57.06 -49.60 -12.33
N SER A 123 57.41 -48.40 -12.76
CA SER A 123 58.65 -48.15 -13.51
C SER A 123 59.88 -48.49 -12.68
N THR A 124 59.87 -48.13 -11.40
CA THR A 124 60.94 -48.46 -10.46
C THR A 124 61.03 -49.97 -10.23
N LYS A 125 59.89 -50.63 -9.98
CA LYS A 125 59.81 -52.08 -9.71
C LYS A 125 60.35 -52.92 -10.86
N TYR A 126 60.07 -52.53 -12.10
CA TYR A 126 60.46 -53.28 -13.29
C TYR A 126 61.72 -52.72 -14.00
N ARG A 127 62.37 -51.70 -13.43
CA ARG A 127 63.54 -51.00 -13.99
C ARG A 127 63.30 -50.47 -15.41
N LEU A 128 62.13 -49.85 -15.61
CA LEU A 128 61.70 -49.28 -16.88
C LEU A 128 61.71 -47.74 -16.81
N GLN A 129 61.79 -47.09 -17.96
CA GLN A 129 61.52 -45.64 -18.06
C GLN A 129 60.04 -45.38 -17.80
N ASN A 130 59.71 -44.32 -17.06
CA ASN A 130 58.33 -43.98 -16.77
C ASN A 130 57.54 -43.69 -18.05
N PRO A 131 56.49 -44.46 -18.37
CA PRO A 131 55.71 -44.25 -19.58
C PRO A 131 54.76 -43.05 -19.46
N ILE A 132 54.55 -42.49 -18.26
CA ILE A 132 53.76 -41.29 -18.04
C ILE A 132 54.68 -40.06 -17.96
N ILE A 133 54.41 -39.08 -18.81
CA ILE A 133 55.10 -37.80 -18.83
C ILE A 133 54.08 -36.71 -18.50
N THR A 134 54.49 -35.75 -17.67
CA THR A 134 53.69 -34.56 -17.37
C THR A 134 54.31 -33.38 -18.12
N ASP A 135 53.50 -32.61 -18.85
CA ASP A 135 53.98 -31.37 -19.46
C ASP A 135 54.04 -30.20 -18.45
N ARG A 136 54.35 -29.00 -18.94
CA ARG A 136 54.40 -27.77 -18.12
C ARG A 136 53.03 -27.32 -17.62
N GLU A 137 51.96 -27.78 -18.23
CA GLU A 137 50.56 -27.45 -17.92
C GLU A 137 49.90 -28.50 -17.03
N ASN A 138 50.66 -29.50 -16.54
CA ASN A 138 50.16 -30.65 -15.81
C ASN A 138 49.21 -31.56 -16.61
N ASN A 139 49.36 -31.65 -17.92
CA ASN A 139 48.68 -32.67 -18.72
C ASN A 139 49.46 -33.99 -18.68
N LEU A 140 48.75 -35.12 -18.55
CA LEU A 140 49.34 -36.46 -18.57
C LEU A 140 49.38 -37.03 -19.98
N PHE A 141 50.58 -37.36 -20.44
CA PHE A 141 50.83 -38.09 -21.68
C PHE A 141 51.27 -39.51 -21.35
N PHE A 142 50.58 -40.50 -21.92
CA PHE A 142 50.95 -41.90 -21.79
C PHE A 142 51.64 -42.39 -23.06
N ASN A 143 52.92 -42.73 -22.94
CA ASN A 143 53.74 -43.24 -24.03
C ASN A 143 53.63 -44.77 -24.11
N HIS A 144 52.77 -45.25 -25.01
CA HIS A 144 52.57 -46.67 -25.25
C HIS A 144 53.81 -47.33 -25.87
N LYS A 145 54.29 -48.43 -25.28
CA LYS A 145 55.35 -49.25 -25.88
C LYS A 145 54.78 -50.55 -26.44
N LEU A 146 54.66 -50.63 -27.76
CA LEU A 146 54.06 -51.77 -28.47
C LEU A 146 55.02 -52.95 -28.73
N ARG A 147 56.30 -52.87 -28.32
CA ARG A 147 57.34 -53.86 -28.71
C ARG A 147 58.25 -54.34 -27.57
N GLY A 148 57.78 -54.21 -26.32
CA GLY A 148 58.61 -54.46 -25.13
C GLY A 148 58.67 -55.91 -24.63
N THR A 149 59.52 -56.13 -23.63
CA THR A 149 59.60 -57.35 -22.82
C THR A 149 58.25 -57.67 -22.14
N LYS A 150 58.06 -58.90 -21.61
CA LYS A 150 56.82 -59.30 -20.89
C LYS A 150 56.44 -58.30 -19.78
N SER A 151 57.42 -57.74 -19.07
CA SER A 151 57.21 -56.75 -18.00
C SER A 151 56.73 -55.40 -18.56
N GLU A 152 57.26 -54.95 -19.70
CA GLU A 152 56.82 -53.72 -20.36
C GLU A 152 55.36 -53.86 -20.85
N LEU A 153 55.01 -55.00 -21.47
CA LEU A 153 53.63 -55.28 -21.87
C LEU A 153 52.67 -55.32 -20.68
N TYR A 154 53.10 -55.87 -19.55
CA TYR A 154 52.28 -55.90 -18.33
C TYR A 154 52.02 -54.50 -17.77
N VAL A 155 53.07 -53.66 -17.69
CA VAL A 155 52.96 -52.28 -17.24
C VAL A 155 52.08 -51.47 -18.19
N ASP A 156 52.26 -51.63 -19.51
CA ASP A 156 51.49 -50.94 -20.54
C ASP A 156 49.99 -51.28 -20.45
N LEU A 157 49.63 -52.56 -20.36
CA LEU A 157 48.23 -52.98 -20.24
C LEU A 157 47.57 -52.42 -18.97
N ARG A 158 48.28 -52.45 -17.83
CA ARG A 158 47.71 -52.03 -16.55
C ARG A 158 47.57 -50.52 -16.44
N LEU A 159 48.57 -49.76 -16.89
CA LEU A 159 48.49 -48.30 -16.95
C LEU A 159 47.54 -47.82 -18.05
N GLY A 160 47.48 -48.50 -19.19
CA GLY A 160 46.62 -48.14 -20.30
C GLY A 160 45.14 -48.17 -19.93
N LYS A 161 44.70 -49.15 -19.14
CA LYS A 161 43.33 -49.18 -18.61
C LYS A 161 43.05 -47.98 -17.71
N LEU A 162 43.91 -47.73 -16.71
CA LEU A 162 43.73 -46.63 -15.77
C LEU A 162 43.80 -45.26 -16.45
N TYR A 163 44.69 -45.10 -17.42
CA TYR A 163 44.82 -43.88 -18.22
C TYR A 163 43.57 -43.63 -19.07
N LYS A 164 43.01 -44.68 -19.68
CA LYS A 164 41.76 -44.59 -20.44
C LYS A 164 40.58 -44.18 -19.55
N ASP A 165 40.49 -44.75 -18.34
CA ASP A 165 39.47 -44.39 -17.36
C ASP A 165 39.63 -42.92 -16.92
N TYR A 166 40.86 -42.47 -16.67
CA TYR A 166 41.19 -41.07 -16.38
C TYR A 166 40.80 -40.12 -17.52
N GLN A 167 41.16 -40.44 -18.77
CA GLN A 167 40.82 -39.64 -19.95
C GLN A 167 39.30 -39.51 -20.13
N THR A 168 38.56 -40.60 -19.88
CA THR A 168 37.10 -40.58 -19.93
C THR A 168 36.51 -39.63 -18.88
N ARG A 169 37.04 -39.67 -17.65
CA ARG A 169 36.64 -38.75 -16.57
C ARG A 169 37.02 -37.30 -16.85
N LEU A 170 38.19 -37.07 -17.44
CA LEU A 170 38.64 -35.73 -17.86
C LEU A 170 37.69 -35.14 -18.90
N ALA A 171 37.34 -35.91 -19.94
CA ALA A 171 36.40 -35.48 -20.98
C ALA A 171 35.02 -35.17 -20.39
N ASN A 172 34.51 -36.02 -19.49
CA ASN A 172 33.25 -35.78 -18.79
C ASN A 172 33.28 -34.51 -17.93
N ASN A 173 34.40 -34.26 -17.22
CA ASN A 173 34.59 -33.04 -16.44
C ASN A 173 34.57 -31.78 -17.31
N ILE A 174 35.25 -31.79 -18.47
CA ILE A 174 35.22 -30.64 -19.40
C ILE A 174 33.78 -30.33 -19.84
N ILE A 175 33.00 -31.37 -20.15
CA ILE A 175 31.59 -31.21 -20.51
C ILE A 175 30.77 -30.68 -19.33
N LEU A 176 31.03 -31.17 -18.10
CA LEU A 176 30.39 -30.69 -16.88
C LEU A 176 30.70 -29.21 -16.61
N THR A 177 31.96 -28.79 -16.69
CA THR A 177 32.37 -27.39 -16.52
C THR A 177 31.66 -26.49 -17.52
N ARG A 178 31.63 -26.86 -18.81
CA ARG A 178 30.90 -26.08 -19.82
C ARG A 178 29.40 -26.00 -19.52
N LYS A 179 28.78 -27.09 -19.05
CA LYS A 179 27.36 -27.08 -18.64
C LYS A 179 27.14 -26.16 -17.44
N MET A 180 28.07 -26.12 -16.50
CA MET A 180 28.00 -25.22 -15.34
C MET A 180 28.14 -23.76 -15.74
N ASP A 181 29.05 -23.43 -16.66
CA ASP A 181 29.18 -22.07 -17.18
C ASP A 181 27.88 -21.61 -17.85
N LEU A 182 27.27 -22.46 -18.67
CA LEU A 182 25.97 -22.18 -19.29
C LEU A 182 24.84 -22.05 -18.25
N ASN A 183 24.80 -22.93 -17.25
CA ASN A 183 23.81 -22.84 -16.17
C ASN A 183 24.01 -21.60 -15.31
N ASN A 184 25.26 -21.19 -15.04
CA ASN A 184 25.57 -19.99 -14.28
C ASN A 184 25.20 -18.72 -15.06
N ASP A 185 25.43 -18.69 -16.38
CA ASP A 185 24.98 -17.59 -17.24
C ASP A 185 23.44 -17.51 -17.28
N PHE A 186 22.76 -18.65 -17.42
CA PHE A 186 21.30 -18.70 -17.40
C PHE A 186 20.73 -18.26 -16.03
N ALA A 187 21.24 -18.81 -14.93
CA ALA A 187 20.83 -18.44 -13.58
C ALA A 187 21.13 -16.97 -13.29
N GLY A 188 22.26 -16.43 -13.78
CA GLY A 188 22.60 -15.02 -13.67
C GLY A 188 21.59 -14.12 -14.38
N LYS A 189 21.19 -14.47 -15.61
CA LYS A 189 20.15 -13.76 -16.36
C LYS A 189 18.78 -13.85 -15.67
N GLU A 190 18.42 -15.01 -15.14
CA GLU A 190 17.15 -15.20 -14.43
C GLU A 190 17.13 -14.42 -13.11
N LEU A 191 18.22 -14.45 -12.33
CA LEU A 191 18.38 -13.64 -11.11
C LEU A 191 18.31 -12.14 -11.41
N PHE A 192 18.91 -11.69 -12.52
CA PHE A 192 18.82 -10.31 -12.96
C PHE A 192 17.36 -9.91 -13.25
N SER A 193 16.63 -10.74 -14.00
CA SER A 193 15.19 -10.52 -14.27
C SER A 193 14.36 -10.48 -12.99
N ILE A 194 14.60 -11.41 -12.06
CA ILE A 194 13.89 -11.43 -10.76
C ILE A 194 14.18 -10.15 -9.96
N ASN A 195 15.41 -9.65 -9.99
CA ASN A 195 15.78 -8.42 -9.30
C ASN A 195 15.15 -7.17 -9.92
N GLU A 196 15.04 -7.11 -11.25
CA GLU A 196 14.30 -6.05 -11.94
C GLU A 196 12.82 -6.08 -11.59
N ASP A 197 12.18 -7.25 -11.61
CA ASP A 197 10.78 -7.42 -11.23
C ASP A 197 10.55 -7.04 -9.76
N HIS A 198 11.44 -7.46 -8.86
CA HIS A 198 11.39 -7.11 -7.45
C HIS A 198 11.49 -5.60 -7.22
N LYS A 199 12.40 -4.92 -7.94
CA LYS A 199 12.53 -3.46 -7.89
C LYS A 199 11.24 -2.79 -8.38
N PHE A 200 10.71 -3.21 -9.52
CA PHE A 200 9.47 -2.67 -10.06
C PHE A 200 8.29 -2.82 -9.08
N LEU A 201 8.12 -4.01 -8.50
CA LEU A 201 7.05 -4.26 -7.53
C LEU A 201 7.19 -3.42 -6.26
N LYS A 202 8.42 -3.19 -5.79
CA LYS A 202 8.70 -2.35 -4.63
C LYS A 202 8.41 -0.87 -4.92
N ASP A 203 8.74 -0.40 -6.11
CA ASP A 203 8.42 0.97 -6.54
C ASP A 203 6.90 1.17 -6.67
N LEU A 204 6.20 0.16 -7.21
CA LEU A 204 4.73 0.14 -7.30
C LEU A 204 4.07 0.15 -5.92
N GLN A 205 4.54 -0.69 -5.00
CA GLN A 205 4.06 -0.74 -3.62
C GLN A 205 4.26 0.60 -2.90
N THR A 206 5.45 1.20 -3.07
CA THR A 206 5.79 2.51 -2.48
C THR A 206 4.85 3.60 -3.00
N THR A 207 4.60 3.62 -4.31
CA THR A 207 3.69 4.56 -4.95
C THR A 207 2.25 4.39 -4.42
N ALA A 208 1.78 3.15 -4.28
CA ALA A 208 0.46 2.86 -3.72
C ALA A 208 0.33 3.33 -2.25
N LEU A 209 1.37 3.18 -1.43
CA LEU A 209 1.38 3.68 -0.06
C LEU A 209 1.30 5.21 0.02
N VAL A 210 1.98 5.92 -0.89
CA VAL A 210 1.87 7.39 -0.99
C VAL A 210 0.45 7.81 -1.37
N ILE A 211 -0.19 7.12 -2.31
CA ILE A 211 -1.59 7.37 -2.70
C ILE A 211 -2.52 7.17 -1.49
N ILE A 212 -2.35 6.08 -0.73
CA ILE A 212 -3.13 5.81 0.48
C ILE A 212 -2.98 6.96 1.48
N LEU A 213 -1.75 7.42 1.73
CA LEU A 213 -1.47 8.52 2.66
C LEU A 213 -2.19 9.82 2.22
N VAL A 214 -2.11 10.17 0.94
CA VAL A 214 -2.79 11.36 0.39
C VAL A 214 -4.31 11.25 0.53
N VAL A 215 -4.89 10.08 0.24
CA VAL A 215 -6.33 9.84 0.39
C VAL A 215 -6.76 9.96 1.85
N VAL A 216 -6.00 9.40 2.79
CA VAL A 216 -6.31 9.50 4.23
C VAL A 216 -6.26 10.96 4.70
N ILE A 217 -5.24 11.73 4.31
CA ILE A 217 -5.14 13.16 4.62
C ILE A 217 -6.35 13.92 4.05
N GLY A 218 -6.72 13.64 2.80
CA GLY A 218 -7.90 14.23 2.15
C GLY A 218 -9.21 13.92 2.88
N LEU A 219 -9.38 12.68 3.35
CA LEU A 219 -10.55 12.27 4.14
C LEU A 219 -10.61 12.99 5.49
N ILE A 220 -9.49 13.08 6.21
CA ILE A 220 -9.41 13.81 7.49
C ILE A 220 -9.76 15.28 7.28
N TYR A 221 -9.22 15.90 6.23
CA TYR A 221 -9.50 17.30 5.91
C TYR A 221 -10.98 17.53 5.56
N ASN A 222 -11.58 16.60 4.81
CA ASN A 222 -13.01 16.67 4.48
C ASN A 222 -13.89 16.53 5.73
N LEU A 223 -13.55 15.62 6.65
CA LEU A 223 -14.23 15.50 7.95
C LEU A 223 -14.15 16.79 8.76
N TYR A 224 -12.96 17.40 8.82
CA TYR A 224 -12.75 18.68 9.50
C TYR A 224 -13.60 19.82 8.90
N LEU A 225 -13.66 19.92 7.56
CA LEU A 225 -14.50 20.92 6.90
C LEU A 225 -15.99 20.66 7.17
N HIS A 226 -16.41 19.40 7.21
CA HIS A 226 -17.79 19.04 7.50
C HIS A 226 -18.19 19.41 8.93
N GLU A 227 -17.31 19.18 9.90
CA GLU A 227 -17.51 19.60 11.28
C GLU A 227 -17.69 21.12 11.39
N LYS A 228 -16.79 21.90 10.77
CA LYS A 228 -16.93 23.37 10.73
C LYS A 228 -18.20 23.83 10.02
N TYR A 229 -18.61 23.13 8.97
CA TYR A 229 -19.87 23.42 8.28
C TYR A 229 -21.06 23.19 9.21
N LEU A 230 -21.09 22.06 9.93
CA LEU A 230 -22.13 21.77 10.92
C LEU A 230 -22.12 22.78 12.06
N GLU A 231 -20.97 23.16 12.60
CA GLU A 231 -20.87 24.21 13.62
C GLU A 231 -21.44 25.56 13.16
N SER A 232 -21.34 25.86 11.85
CA SER A 232 -21.92 27.09 11.30
C SER A 232 -23.44 27.02 11.08
N HIS A 233 -24.01 25.82 10.93
CA HIS A 233 -25.43 25.59 10.64
C HIS A 233 -26.26 25.09 11.82
N ILE A 234 -25.62 24.54 12.86
CA ILE A 234 -26.24 24.33 14.16
C ILE A 234 -26.45 25.73 14.72
N GLU A 235 -27.64 26.27 14.46
CA GLU A 235 -28.05 27.60 14.87
C GLU A 235 -27.74 27.77 16.35
N LYS A 236 -26.69 28.54 16.65
CA LYS A 236 -26.47 29.00 18.01
C LYS A 236 -27.76 29.68 18.44
N LYS A 237 -28.46 29.08 19.40
CA LYS A 237 -29.64 29.66 20.03
C LYS A 237 -29.32 31.11 20.33
N ASN A 238 -30.03 32.02 19.66
CA ASN A 238 -29.70 33.43 19.79
C ASN A 238 -30.00 33.85 21.23
N GLU A 239 -28.97 34.28 21.94
CA GLU A 239 -29.14 34.83 23.28
C GLU A 239 -29.90 36.16 23.25
N ASN A 240 -29.95 36.82 22.09
CA ASN A 240 -30.59 38.11 21.90
C ASN A 240 -31.63 38.07 20.77
N CYS A 241 -32.73 38.80 20.95
CA CYS A 241 -33.78 39.01 19.96
C CYS A 241 -33.20 39.64 18.68
N GLN A 242 -33.41 38.97 17.54
CA GLN A 242 -32.93 39.37 16.22
C GLN A 242 -33.72 40.54 15.59
N SER A 243 -34.54 41.23 16.38
CA SER A 243 -35.27 42.45 15.99
C SER A 243 -34.86 43.64 16.88
N CYS A 244 -34.93 43.49 18.21
CA CYS A 244 -34.66 44.58 19.17
C CYS A 244 -33.37 44.43 20.00
N PHE A 245 -32.61 43.36 19.79
CA PHE A 245 -31.37 43.04 20.50
C PHE A 245 -31.50 42.87 22.02
N LYS A 246 -32.71 42.73 22.57
CA LYS A 246 -32.91 42.38 23.98
C LYS A 246 -32.48 40.94 24.24
N MET A 247 -31.81 40.69 25.36
CA MET A 247 -31.46 39.34 25.80
C MET A 247 -32.73 38.53 26.07
N LEU A 248 -32.81 37.35 25.47
CA LEU A 248 -33.91 36.40 25.60
C LEU A 248 -33.69 35.57 26.86
N ASN A 249 -34.62 35.66 27.81
CA ASN A 249 -34.55 35.01 29.12
C ASN A 249 -35.97 34.83 29.68
N ALA A 250 -36.11 34.48 30.95
CA ALA A 250 -37.43 34.30 31.57
C ALA A 250 -38.29 35.58 31.59
N THR A 251 -37.69 36.77 31.65
CA THR A 251 -38.44 38.04 31.67
C THR A 251 -38.75 38.58 30.28
N VAL A 252 -37.95 38.20 29.28
CA VAL A 252 -38.17 38.49 27.86
C VAL A 252 -38.24 37.15 27.12
N PRO A 253 -39.40 36.47 27.16
CA PRO A 253 -39.54 35.16 26.54
C PRO A 253 -39.46 35.26 25.02
N PHE A 254 -39.10 34.13 24.41
CA PHE A 254 -39.22 33.91 22.98
C PHE A 254 -40.68 34.11 22.54
N ALA A 255 -40.88 34.66 21.34
CA ALA A 255 -42.20 34.64 20.71
C ALA A 255 -42.62 33.20 20.44
N THR A 256 -43.90 32.95 20.28
CA THR A 256 -44.43 31.64 19.89
C THR A 256 -45.12 31.76 18.54
N PHE A 257 -44.87 30.82 17.63
CA PHE A 257 -45.66 30.69 16.41
C PHE A 257 -47.09 30.25 16.75
N ASN A 258 -48.00 30.35 15.77
CA ASN A 258 -49.40 29.97 15.96
C ASN A 258 -49.63 28.50 16.33
N ASP A 259 -48.68 27.63 16.02
CA ASP A 259 -48.69 26.21 16.40
C ASP A 259 -48.21 25.97 17.85
N GLY A 260 -47.89 27.04 18.59
CA GLY A 260 -47.38 26.99 19.96
C GLY A 260 -45.88 26.75 20.06
N THR A 261 -45.16 26.57 18.94
CA THR A 261 -43.71 26.36 18.98
C THR A 261 -42.97 27.68 19.24
N PRO A 262 -41.91 27.68 20.08
CA PRO A 262 -41.15 28.90 20.35
C PRO A 262 -40.31 29.32 19.14
N ASN A 263 -40.45 30.57 18.73
CA ASN A 263 -39.62 31.22 17.73
C ASN A 263 -38.19 31.39 18.28
N GLN A 264 -37.17 30.88 17.57
CA GLN A 264 -35.78 30.89 18.06
C GLN A 264 -35.04 32.23 17.88
N TYR A 265 -35.68 33.22 17.25
CA TYR A 265 -35.03 34.46 16.84
C TYR A 265 -35.61 35.71 17.51
N TYR A 266 -36.92 35.74 17.75
CA TYR A 266 -37.62 36.96 18.17
C TYR A 266 -38.24 36.82 19.56
N CYS A 267 -38.30 37.91 20.32
CA CYS A 267 -39.05 37.97 21.58
C CYS A 267 -40.53 38.22 21.33
N ALA A 268 -41.38 37.82 22.29
CA ALA A 268 -42.84 38.00 22.22
C ALA A 268 -43.29 39.46 22.07
N GLN A 269 -42.43 40.44 22.36
CA GLN A 269 -42.74 41.87 22.15
C GLN A 269 -42.54 42.32 20.71
N CYS A 270 -41.70 41.63 19.94
CA CYS A 270 -41.36 42.02 18.58
C CYS A 270 -42.13 41.22 17.52
N PHE A 271 -42.58 40.02 17.86
CA PHE A 271 -43.27 39.11 16.95
C PHE A 271 -44.40 38.42 17.70
N ASP A 272 -45.60 38.39 17.12
CA ASP A 272 -46.83 37.90 17.77
C ASP A 272 -47.23 36.47 17.36
N GLY A 273 -46.42 35.83 16.53
CA GLY A 273 -46.66 34.47 16.02
C GLY A 273 -47.01 34.43 14.54
N LEU A 274 -47.52 35.53 13.99
CA LEU A 274 -47.82 35.70 12.57
C LEU A 274 -46.95 36.76 11.91
N SER A 275 -46.74 37.89 12.59
CA SER A 275 -46.13 39.08 12.03
C SER A 275 -45.34 39.88 13.06
N PHE A 276 -44.57 40.86 12.60
CA PHE A 276 -43.96 41.81 13.51
C PHE A 276 -45.04 42.72 14.11
N THR A 277 -44.98 42.94 15.42
CA THR A 277 -45.92 43.81 16.15
C THR A 277 -45.90 45.26 15.66
N GLU A 278 -44.78 45.68 15.07
CA GLU A 278 -44.61 46.99 14.44
C GLU A 278 -43.94 46.83 13.06
N PRO A 279 -44.68 46.52 11.98
CA PRO A 279 -44.10 46.14 10.69
C PRO A 279 -43.27 47.28 10.06
N HIS A 280 -43.73 48.53 10.22
CA HIS A 280 -43.07 49.72 9.67
C HIS A 280 -41.95 50.31 10.56
N LEU A 281 -41.54 49.59 11.62
CA LEU A 281 -40.47 50.06 12.49
C LEU A 281 -39.14 50.12 11.71
N SER A 282 -38.53 51.29 11.60
CA SER A 282 -37.20 51.41 10.97
C SER A 282 -36.08 50.93 11.91
N CYS A 283 -34.99 50.40 11.34
CA CYS A 283 -33.80 50.02 12.12
C CYS A 283 -33.25 51.19 12.97
N LYS A 284 -33.31 52.42 12.46
CA LYS A 284 -32.85 53.62 13.17
C LYS A 284 -33.73 53.91 14.40
N THR A 285 -35.04 53.77 14.26
CA THR A 285 -36.01 53.95 15.36
C THR A 285 -35.88 52.84 16.40
N ALA A 286 -35.71 51.58 15.96
CA ALA A 286 -35.46 50.47 16.86
C ALA A 286 -34.18 50.68 17.68
N PHE A 287 -33.10 51.13 17.03
CA PHE A 287 -31.84 51.44 17.69
C PHE A 287 -31.96 52.61 18.67
N SER A 288 -32.69 53.68 18.32
CA SER A 288 -32.90 54.80 19.25
C SER A 288 -33.67 54.37 20.51
N ARG A 289 -34.65 53.46 20.37
CA ARG A 289 -35.37 52.87 21.52
C ARG A 289 -34.44 51.99 22.36
N PHE A 290 -33.53 51.23 21.75
CA PHE A 290 -32.54 50.45 22.50
C PHE A 290 -31.58 51.31 23.31
N LEU A 291 -31.23 52.50 22.80
CA LEU A 291 -30.38 53.47 23.49
C LEU A 291 -31.13 54.31 24.54
N ALA A 292 -32.47 54.34 24.50
CA ALA A 292 -33.26 55.13 25.45
C ALA A 292 -32.93 54.71 26.89
N GLY A 293 -32.48 55.68 27.70
CA GLY A 293 -32.07 55.45 29.09
C GLY A 293 -30.67 54.87 29.28
N LYS A 294 -29.89 54.60 28.22
CA LYS A 294 -28.52 54.07 28.32
C LYS A 294 -27.47 55.13 28.03
N LYS A 295 -26.56 55.37 28.98
CA LYS A 295 -25.34 56.17 28.74
C LYS A 295 -24.29 55.29 28.08
N MET A 296 -23.96 55.56 26.82
CA MET A 296 -22.96 54.82 26.04
C MET A 296 -21.95 55.75 25.38
N SER A 297 -20.70 55.30 25.29
CA SER A 297 -19.65 55.99 24.53
C SER A 297 -19.96 56.00 23.03
N SER A 298 -19.38 56.97 22.29
CA SER A 298 -19.58 57.07 20.84
C SER A 298 -19.13 55.80 20.09
N LEU A 299 -18.01 55.21 20.51
CA LEU A 299 -17.51 53.95 19.94
C LEU A 299 -18.49 52.78 20.18
N ALA A 300 -19.05 52.68 21.39
CA ALA A 300 -20.05 51.65 21.70
C ALA A 300 -21.31 51.83 20.85
N LYS A 301 -21.77 53.07 20.64
CA LYS A 301 -22.89 53.35 19.73
C LYS A 301 -22.60 52.85 18.32
N VAL A 302 -21.44 53.16 17.75
CA VAL A 302 -21.05 52.68 16.41
C VAL A 302 -21.04 51.15 16.33
N LYS A 303 -20.48 50.48 17.35
CA LYS A 303 -20.47 49.01 17.42
C LYS A 303 -21.90 48.45 17.42
N TYR A 304 -22.76 48.96 18.30
CA TYR A 304 -24.15 48.48 18.39
C TYR A 304 -24.98 48.84 17.16
N THR A 305 -24.72 49.96 16.49
CA THR A 305 -25.37 50.28 15.20
C THR A 305 -25.07 49.19 14.17
N LYS A 306 -23.80 48.78 14.04
CA LYS A 306 -23.41 47.69 13.14
C LYS A 306 -24.04 46.36 13.54
N THR A 307 -24.07 46.05 14.84
CA THR A 307 -24.74 44.84 15.34
C THR A 307 -26.23 44.85 15.01
N PHE A 308 -26.92 45.98 15.21
CA PHE A 308 -28.34 46.15 14.86
C PHE A 308 -28.57 45.95 13.36
N GLN A 309 -27.79 46.59 12.50
CA GLN A 309 -27.91 46.43 11.05
C GLN A 309 -27.74 44.97 10.59
N ASN A 310 -26.98 44.17 11.35
CA ASN A 310 -26.74 42.76 11.07
C ASN A 310 -27.77 41.80 11.69
N LEU A 311 -28.74 42.27 12.49
CA LEU A 311 -29.77 41.37 13.01
C LEU A 311 -30.69 40.91 11.87
N ARG A 312 -31.22 39.69 12.02
CA ARG A 312 -32.00 39.00 10.98
C ARG A 312 -33.07 39.87 10.35
N ARG A 313 -33.92 40.52 11.16
CA ARG A 313 -35.02 41.37 10.66
C ARG A 313 -34.54 42.43 9.67
N TRP A 314 -33.48 43.14 10.06
CA TRP A 314 -32.96 44.28 9.30
C TRP A 314 -32.14 43.83 8.10
N LYS A 315 -31.38 42.75 8.25
CA LYS A 315 -30.54 42.18 7.19
C LYS A 315 -31.38 41.57 6.05
N MET A 316 -32.49 40.91 6.41
CA MET A 316 -33.38 40.26 5.44
C MET A 316 -34.44 41.22 4.88
N GLY A 317 -34.58 42.41 5.45
CA GLY A 317 -35.64 43.35 5.07
C GLY A 317 -37.04 42.83 5.41
N GLU A 318 -37.16 42.10 6.53
CA GLU A 318 -38.45 41.59 7.01
C GLU A 318 -39.23 42.75 7.68
N TYR A 319 -40.32 43.19 7.04
CA TYR A 319 -41.24 44.23 7.51
C TYR A 319 -42.61 43.64 7.76
#